data_AF-A0A2T2TMX4-F1
#
_entry.id   AF-A0A2T2TMX4-F1
#
_cell.length_a   1.000
_cell.length_b   1.000
_cell.length_c   1.000
_cell.angle_alpha   90.00
_cell.angle_beta   90.00
_cell.angle_gamma   90.00
#
_symmetry.space_group_name_H-M   'P 1'
#
loop_
_entity.id
_entity.type
_entity.pdbx_description
1 polymer ?
#
loop_
_entity_poly.entity_id
_entity_poly.type
_entity_poly.pdbx_seq_one_letter_code
_entity_poly.pdbx_strand_id
1 'polypeptide(L)'
;MDDQTRQLLDKSQQYLRSAAVLLEIGDYDSSVSRAYFAMFYAAQAALLTTDASVRSRRSVRSAFVERFVDGRGRFPRRAAEVLHHGYELQETADYAQRSAVSEDDAEGLLGEAEAFIGSIDALVHRRRPARSRSRQQRTSPEPAAESVSSAESKTAESKTREREEPPSSPEVSDQQQQA
;
A
#
# COMPACT_ATOMS: atom_id res chain seq x y z
N MET A 1 5.00 11.53 5.55
CA MET A 1 4.36 10.23 5.32
C MET A 1 2.88 10.50 5.14
N ASP A 2 2.33 10.17 3.98
CA ASP A 2 0.89 10.16 3.74
C ASP A 2 0.20 9.02 4.51
N ASP A 3 -1.12 9.12 4.64
CA ASP A 3 -1.90 8.18 5.46
C ASP A 3 -1.92 6.76 4.91
N GLN A 4 -1.89 6.60 3.57
CA GLN A 4 -1.87 5.28 2.93
C GLN A 4 -0.56 4.54 3.21
N THR A 5 0.58 5.24 3.13
CA THR A 5 1.90 4.69 3.49
C THR A 5 1.93 4.28 4.96
N ARG A 6 1.34 5.08 5.86
CA ARG A 6 1.24 4.74 7.29
C ARG A 6 0.44 3.46 7.53
N GLN A 7 -0.75 3.36 6.95
CA GLN A 7 -1.62 2.19 7.09
C GLN A 7 -0.93 0.90 6.60
N LEU A 8 -0.15 0.98 5.53
CA LEU A 8 0.61 -0.16 5.02
C LEU A 8 1.74 -0.59 5.97
N LEU A 9 2.45 0.36 6.58
CA LEU A 9 3.46 0.02 7.61
C LEU A 9 2.81 -0.54 8.87
N ASP A 10 1.69 0.02 9.33
CA ASP A 10 0.96 -0.51 10.48
C ASP A 10 0.49 -1.95 10.21
N LYS A 11 0.00 -2.23 9.00
CA LYS A 11 -0.39 -3.57 8.56
C LYS A 11 0.81 -4.53 8.49
N SER A 12 1.93 -4.06 7.96
CA SER A 12 3.19 -4.81 7.93
C SER A 12 3.62 -5.21 9.33
N GLN A 13 3.64 -4.27 10.26
CA GLN A 13 4.00 -4.51 11.67
C GLN A 13 3.01 -5.45 12.37
N GLN A 14 1.72 -5.33 12.07
CA GLN A 14 0.72 -6.28 12.57
C GLN A 14 1.02 -7.70 12.11
N TYR A 15 1.33 -7.89 10.83
CA TYR A 15 1.61 -9.22 10.29
C TYR A 15 2.91 -9.80 10.81
N LEU A 16 3.93 -8.98 11.02
CA LEU A 16 5.17 -9.39 11.64
C LEU A 16 4.95 -9.93 13.07
N ARG A 17 4.12 -9.24 13.88
CA ARG A 17 3.71 -9.75 15.20
C ARG A 17 2.91 -11.04 15.11
N SER A 18 2.02 -11.17 14.13
CA SER A 18 1.29 -12.42 13.91
C SER A 18 2.24 -13.57 13.53
N ALA A 19 3.24 -13.32 12.68
CA ALA A 19 4.23 -14.33 12.32
C ALA A 19 4.99 -14.83 13.54
N ALA A 20 5.44 -13.94 14.42
CA ALA A 20 6.10 -14.32 15.67
C ALA A 20 5.23 -15.21 16.57
N VAL A 21 3.94 -14.86 16.76
CA VAL A 21 3.02 -15.70 17.54
C VAL A 21 2.79 -17.07 16.90
N LEU A 22 2.70 -17.13 15.57
CA LEU A 22 2.50 -18.39 14.84
C LEU A 22 3.73 -19.31 14.94
N LEU A 23 4.93 -18.72 14.87
CA LEU A 23 6.17 -19.42 15.13
C LEU A 23 6.19 -20.03 16.54
N GLU A 24 5.84 -19.25 17.57
CA GLU A 24 5.83 -19.71 18.97
C GLU A 24 4.90 -20.91 19.22
N ILE A 25 3.80 -21.02 18.46
CA ILE A 25 2.84 -22.13 18.60
C ILE A 25 3.13 -23.31 17.65
N GLY A 26 4.21 -23.25 16.87
CA GLY A 26 4.61 -24.30 15.94
C GLY A 26 3.84 -24.32 14.61
N ASP A 27 3.13 -23.25 14.26
CA ASP A 27 2.45 -23.10 12.97
C ASP A 27 3.38 -22.41 11.95
N TYR A 28 4.37 -23.15 11.48
CA TYR A 28 5.48 -22.64 10.67
C TYR A 28 5.03 -22.17 9.27
N ASP A 29 4.11 -22.91 8.64
CA ASP A 29 3.55 -22.52 7.33
C ASP A 29 2.85 -21.16 7.44
N SER A 30 1.96 -21.00 8.43
CA SER A 30 1.26 -19.74 8.64
C SER A 30 2.22 -18.63 9.07
N SER A 31 3.26 -18.93 9.84
CA SER A 31 4.29 -17.97 10.23
C SER A 31 4.98 -17.38 8.99
N VAL A 32 5.47 -18.22 8.09
CA VAL A 32 6.09 -17.81 6.81
C VAL A 32 5.12 -16.96 5.98
N SER A 33 3.86 -17.38 5.91
CA SER A 33 2.81 -16.64 5.20
C SER A 33 2.66 -15.22 5.72
N ARG A 34 2.58 -15.07 7.04
CA ARG A 34 2.51 -13.76 7.67
C ARG A 34 3.80 -12.95 7.51
N ALA A 35 4.96 -13.57 7.62
CA ALA A 35 6.26 -12.91 7.44
C ALA A 35 6.41 -12.35 6.02
N TYR A 36 6.09 -13.13 4.99
CA TYR A 36 6.12 -12.68 3.60
C TYR A 36 5.16 -11.50 3.36
N PHE A 37 3.91 -11.61 3.79
CA PHE A 37 2.95 -10.52 3.58
C PHE A 37 3.32 -9.27 4.38
N ALA A 38 3.96 -9.40 5.55
CA ALA A 38 4.53 -8.27 6.27
C ALA A 38 5.55 -7.50 5.41
N MET A 39 6.49 -8.23 4.78
CA MET A 39 7.46 -7.63 3.85
C MET A 39 6.79 -7.03 2.61
N PHE A 40 5.77 -7.71 2.05
CA PHE A 40 5.02 -7.23 0.88
C PHE A 40 4.34 -5.89 1.13
N TYR A 41 3.69 -5.71 2.30
CA TYR A 41 3.07 -4.44 2.66
C TYR A 41 4.12 -3.34 2.89
N ALA A 42 5.26 -3.66 3.50
CA ALA A 42 6.36 -2.70 3.63
C ALA A 42 6.92 -2.29 2.26
N ALA A 43 7.12 -3.24 1.34
CA ALA A 43 7.57 -2.96 -0.02
C ALA A 43 6.58 -2.05 -0.78
N GLN A 44 5.27 -2.28 -0.61
CA GLN A 44 4.24 -1.36 -1.12
C GLN A 44 4.37 0.04 -0.52
N ALA A 45 4.53 0.16 0.80
CA ALA A 45 4.72 1.44 1.46
C ALA A 45 5.96 2.18 0.92
N ALA A 46 7.08 1.48 0.73
CA ALA A 46 8.28 2.04 0.13
C ALA A 46 8.01 2.61 -1.28
N LEU A 47 7.27 1.87 -2.12
CA LEU A 47 6.93 2.31 -3.48
C LEU A 47 6.05 3.56 -3.50
N LEU A 48 5.13 3.72 -2.54
CA LEU A 48 4.32 4.94 -2.40
C LEU A 48 5.15 6.18 -2.08
N THR A 49 6.33 6.02 -1.47
CA THR A 49 7.24 7.16 -1.27
C THR A 49 7.86 7.69 -2.55
N THR A 50 7.55 7.07 -3.69
CA THR A 50 8.11 7.46 -4.98
C THR A 50 7.08 8.19 -5.83
N ASP A 51 7.43 9.37 -6.35
CA ASP A 51 6.52 10.24 -7.13
C ASP A 51 6.13 9.68 -8.51
N ALA A 52 6.48 8.43 -8.83
CA ALA A 52 6.09 7.84 -10.10
C ALA A 52 4.76 7.14 -9.92
N SER A 53 3.72 7.61 -10.63
CA SER A 53 2.52 6.82 -10.87
C SER A 53 2.97 5.44 -11.31
N VAL A 54 2.72 4.40 -10.49
CA VAL A 54 3.02 3.01 -10.84
C VAL A 54 2.01 2.60 -11.93
N ARG A 55 2.21 3.12 -13.15
CA ARG A 55 1.46 2.71 -14.33
C ARG A 55 2.11 1.44 -14.86
N SER A 56 1.91 0.31 -14.20
CA SER A 56 2.24 -0.97 -14.81
C SER A 56 1.59 -2.15 -14.10
N ARG A 57 1.25 -3.17 -14.88
CA ARG A 57 0.78 -4.52 -14.51
C ARG A 57 1.83 -5.33 -13.73
N ARG A 58 2.77 -4.68 -13.05
CA ARG A 58 3.95 -5.31 -12.43
C ARG A 58 3.64 -5.63 -10.97
N SER A 59 4.00 -6.83 -10.51
CA SER A 59 3.86 -7.19 -9.11
C SER A 59 4.69 -6.26 -8.21
N VAL A 60 4.23 -6.03 -6.99
CA VAL A 60 4.90 -5.20 -5.97
C VAL A 60 6.36 -5.60 -5.79
N ARG A 61 6.65 -6.90 -5.72
CA ARG A 61 8.01 -7.44 -5.59
C ARG A 61 8.92 -6.94 -6.71
N SER A 62 8.49 -7.12 -7.96
CA SER A 62 9.27 -6.71 -9.13
C SER A 62 9.45 -5.20 -9.22
N ALA A 63 8.41 -4.42 -8.86
CA ALA A 63 8.52 -2.97 -8.79
C ALA A 63 9.47 -2.50 -7.69
N PHE A 64 9.49 -3.17 -6.53
CA PHE A 64 10.40 -2.88 -5.43
C PHE A 64 11.85 -3.12 -5.85
N VAL A 65 12.16 -4.28 -6.43
CA VAL A 65 13.52 -4.62 -6.88
C VAL A 65 14.05 -3.60 -7.89
N GLU A 66 13.27 -3.33 -8.94
CA GLU A 66 13.61 -2.36 -9.99
C GLU A 66 13.92 -0.97 -9.40
N ARG A 67 13.17 -0.57 -8.37
CA ARG A 67 13.23 0.79 -7.84
C ARG A 67 14.25 0.99 -6.73
N PHE A 68 14.44 -0.02 -5.89
CA PHE A 68 15.13 0.11 -4.62
C PHE A 68 16.36 -0.77 -4.51
N VAL A 69 16.55 -1.75 -5.40
CA VAL A 69 17.70 -2.68 -5.36
C VAL A 69 18.57 -2.53 -6.60
N ASP A 70 17.98 -2.50 -7.79
CA ASP A 70 18.75 -2.47 -9.05
C ASP A 70 19.56 -1.17 -9.23
N GLY A 71 20.73 -1.30 -9.86
CA GLY A 71 21.59 -0.17 -10.22
C GLY A 71 22.07 0.63 -9.01
N ARG A 72 21.56 1.87 -8.85
CA ARG A 72 21.85 2.74 -7.69
C ARG A 72 20.75 2.67 -6.62
N GLY A 73 20.15 1.50 -6.46
CA GLY A 73 19.18 1.20 -5.42
C GLY A 73 19.69 1.55 -4.02
N ARG A 74 18.77 1.82 -3.10
CA ARG A 74 19.08 2.17 -1.70
C ARG A 74 19.21 0.95 -0.79
N PHE A 75 18.83 -0.23 -1.29
CA PHE A 75 18.86 -1.48 -0.55
C PHE A 75 19.87 -2.43 -1.18
N PRO A 76 20.50 -3.30 -0.37
CA PRO A 76 21.41 -4.33 -0.87
C PRO A 76 20.66 -5.39 -1.69
N ARG A 77 21.41 -6.14 -2.50
CA ARG A 77 20.87 -7.28 -3.27
C ARG A 77 20.12 -8.30 -2.39
N ARG A 78 20.58 -8.50 -1.15
CA ARG A 78 19.91 -9.34 -0.15
C ARG A 78 18.43 -9.01 0.03
N ALA A 79 18.03 -7.75 -0.07
CA ALA A 79 16.62 -7.36 0.07
C ALA A 79 15.74 -7.95 -1.06
N ALA A 80 16.27 -8.08 -2.28
CA ALA A 80 15.57 -8.74 -3.38
C ALA A 80 15.53 -10.27 -3.17
N GLU A 81 16.64 -10.85 -2.71
CA GLU A 81 16.77 -12.29 -2.43
C GLU A 81 15.79 -12.73 -1.35
N VAL A 82 15.74 -12.01 -0.22
CA VAL A 82 14.81 -12.28 0.89
C VAL A 82 13.35 -12.16 0.44
N LEU A 83 13.02 -11.11 -0.32
CA LEU A 83 11.64 -10.90 -0.79
C LEU A 83 11.21 -11.97 -1.81
N HIS A 84 12.15 -12.52 -2.57
CA HIS A 84 11.91 -13.65 -3.47
C HIS A 84 11.76 -14.96 -2.70
N HIS A 85 12.71 -15.26 -1.82
CA HIS A 85 12.70 -16.46 -0.98
C HIS A 85 11.42 -16.55 -0.14
N GLY A 86 11.05 -15.45 0.52
CA GLY A 86 9.80 -15.39 1.29
C GLY A 86 8.56 -15.65 0.45
N TYR A 87 8.55 -15.27 -0.83
CA TYR A 87 7.44 -15.56 -1.73
C TYR A 87 7.36 -17.05 -2.09
N GLU A 88 8.48 -17.68 -2.40
CA GLU A 88 8.53 -19.10 -2.75
C GLU A 88 8.15 -19.99 -1.56
N LEU A 89 8.68 -19.66 -0.39
CA LEU A 89 8.39 -20.39 0.84
C LEU A 89 6.91 -20.22 1.22
N GLN A 90 6.36 -19.02 1.06
CA GLN A 90 4.94 -18.74 1.23
C GLN A 90 4.06 -19.54 0.24
N GLU A 91 4.38 -19.55 -1.05
CA GLU A 91 3.59 -20.34 -2.01
C GLU A 91 3.60 -21.83 -1.64
N THR A 92 4.72 -22.33 -1.14
CA THR A 92 4.82 -23.71 -0.65
C THR A 92 3.95 -23.90 0.58
N ALA A 93 4.06 -23.02 1.58
CA ALA A 93 3.29 -23.07 2.83
C ALA A 93 1.77 -23.05 2.60
N ASP A 94 1.27 -22.13 1.77
CA ASP A 94 -0.17 -21.93 1.58
C ASP A 94 -0.84 -23.01 0.71
N TYR A 95 -0.09 -23.65 -0.19
CA TYR A 95 -0.66 -24.59 -1.17
C TYR A 95 -0.27 -26.05 -0.95
N ALA A 96 0.69 -26.34 -0.07
CA ALA A 96 1.01 -27.72 0.29
C ALA A 96 -0.15 -28.37 1.08
N GLN A 97 -0.45 -29.63 0.78
CA GLN A 97 -1.49 -30.40 1.49
C GLN A 97 -1.07 -30.83 2.90
N ARG A 98 0.23 -30.79 3.18
CA ARG A 98 0.85 -31.11 4.46
C ARG A 98 1.83 -30.00 4.80
N SER A 99 2.12 -29.85 6.09
CA SER A 99 3.10 -28.86 6.51
C SER A 99 4.45 -29.11 5.84
N ALA A 100 4.99 -28.05 5.26
CA ALA A 100 6.13 -28.11 4.34
C ALA A 100 7.29 -27.20 4.76
N VAL A 101 7.04 -26.31 5.72
CA VAL A 101 8.03 -25.38 6.27
C VAL A 101 8.60 -25.93 7.58
N SER A 102 9.93 -25.87 7.73
CA SER A 102 10.61 -26.21 8.99
C SER A 102 10.63 -25.04 9.97
N GLU A 103 10.88 -25.33 11.25
CA GLU A 103 11.10 -24.30 12.28
C GLU A 103 12.24 -23.36 11.87
N ASP A 104 13.40 -23.90 11.47
CA ASP A 104 14.57 -23.13 11.04
C ASP A 104 14.24 -22.19 9.87
N ASP A 105 13.44 -22.65 8.89
CA ASP A 105 13.03 -21.82 7.75
C ASP A 105 12.09 -20.68 8.19
N ALA A 106 11.15 -20.97 9.09
CA ALA A 106 10.22 -19.98 9.63
C ALA A 106 10.93 -18.94 10.50
N GLU A 107 11.83 -19.37 11.39
CA GLU A 107 12.68 -18.50 12.21
C GLU A 107 13.57 -17.62 11.34
N GLY A 108 14.24 -18.22 10.36
CA GLY A 108 15.12 -17.53 9.43
C GLY A 108 14.36 -16.47 8.63
N LEU A 109 13.19 -16.81 8.07
CA LEU A 109 12.40 -15.84 7.32
C LEU A 109 11.84 -14.73 8.21
N LEU A 110 11.43 -15.04 9.44
CA LEU A 110 10.96 -14.04 10.39
C LEU A 110 12.05 -13.00 10.68
N GLY A 111 13.28 -13.45 10.99
CA GLY A 111 14.40 -12.55 11.24
C GLY A 111 14.75 -11.67 10.03
N GLU A 112 14.72 -12.23 8.82
CA GLU A 112 14.92 -11.45 7.59
C GLU A 112 13.78 -10.45 7.35
N ALA A 113 12.54 -10.82 7.65
CA ALA A 113 11.38 -9.93 7.55
C ALA A 113 11.49 -8.75 8.51
N GLU A 114 11.92 -8.97 9.75
CA GLU A 114 12.19 -7.90 10.72
C GLU A 114 13.22 -6.90 10.19
N ALA A 115 14.37 -7.41 9.70
CA ALA A 115 15.43 -6.57 9.14
C ALA A 115 14.99 -5.79 7.89
N PHE A 116 14.23 -6.44 7.01
CA PHE A 116 13.68 -5.84 5.80
C PHE A 116 12.71 -4.70 6.12
N ILE A 117 11.76 -4.94 7.02
CA ILE A 117 10.75 -3.96 7.43
C ILE A 117 11.40 -2.80 8.17
N GLY A 118 12.35 -3.06 9.07
CA GLY A 118 13.11 -2.02 9.77
C GLY A 118 13.88 -1.10 8.81
N SER A 119 14.45 -1.66 7.75
CA SER A 119 15.14 -0.89 6.71
C SER A 119 14.19 0.02 5.91
N ILE A 120 12.97 -0.44 5.64
CA ILE A 120 11.93 0.35 4.97
C ILE A 120 11.39 1.44 5.89
N ASP A 121 11.12 1.12 7.15
CA ASP A 121 10.64 2.10 8.12
C ASP A 121 11.63 3.28 8.24
N ALA A 122 12.93 2.98 8.34
CA ALA A 122 13.99 3.98 8.34
C ALA A 122 14.02 4.83 7.06
N LEU A 123 13.80 4.21 5.89
CA LEU A 123 13.71 4.94 4.61
C LEU A 123 12.53 5.93 4.61
N VAL A 124 11.35 5.49 5.06
CA VAL A 124 10.11 6.29 5.01
C VAL A 124 10.20 7.46 6.00
N HIS A 125 10.74 7.24 7.20
CA HIS A 125 10.89 8.28 8.22
C HIS A 125 11.98 9.32 7.89
N ARG A 126 13.06 8.94 7.19
CA ARG A 126 14.09 9.90 6.72
C ARG A 126 13.55 10.91 5.69
N ARG A 127 12.42 10.63 5.04
CA ARG A 127 11.74 11.56 4.13
C ARG A 127 10.84 12.55 4.90
N ARG A 128 11.42 13.41 5.73
CA ARG A 128 10.80 14.68 6.17
C ARG A 128 11.17 15.81 5.18
N PRO A 129 10.28 16.78 4.93
CA PRO A 129 10.10 17.33 3.59
C PRO A 129 11.10 18.43 3.21
N ALA A 130 11.66 18.34 2.00
CA ALA A 130 11.95 19.53 1.22
C ALA A 130 10.63 20.15 0.75
N ARG A 131 9.95 20.89 1.63
CA ARG A 131 8.87 21.83 1.25
C ARG A 131 9.00 23.12 2.04
N SER A 132 9.89 24.00 1.59
CA SER A 132 9.73 25.46 1.66
C SER A 132 10.57 26.14 0.57
N ARG A 133 10.17 25.98 -0.69
CA ARG A 133 10.36 27.06 -1.66
C ARG A 133 8.98 27.47 -2.13
N SER A 134 8.28 28.14 -1.23
CA SER A 134 7.25 29.12 -1.57
C SER A 134 7.85 30.08 -2.59
N ARG A 135 7.59 29.80 -3.87
CA ARG A 135 7.72 30.77 -4.96
C ARG A 135 6.56 31.75 -4.84
N GLN A 136 6.59 32.59 -3.81
CA GLN A 136 5.73 33.77 -3.69
C GLN A 136 6.55 34.85 -3.00
N GLN A 137 7.25 35.63 -3.83
CA GLN A 137 7.45 37.08 -3.72
C GLN A 137 8.37 37.50 -4.88
N ARG A 138 7.77 37.58 -6.08
CA ARG A 138 8.13 38.65 -7.02
C ARG A 138 6.96 39.62 -6.99
N THR A 139 6.98 40.52 -6.02
CA THR A 139 6.18 41.74 -6.09
C THR A 139 7.09 42.81 -6.67
N SER A 140 6.86 43.17 -7.92
CA SER A 140 7.21 44.50 -8.44
C SER A 140 5.89 45.25 -8.65
N PRO A 141 5.82 46.56 -8.32
CA PRO A 141 4.57 47.31 -8.25
C PRO A 141 4.27 48.05 -9.55
N GLU A 142 2.99 48.31 -9.86
CA GLU A 142 2.51 49.50 -10.59
C GLU A 142 0.95 49.59 -10.61
N PRO A 143 0.32 50.74 -10.93
CA PRO A 143 -0.42 51.51 -9.93
C PRO A 143 -1.94 51.65 -10.21
N ALA A 144 -2.61 52.36 -9.30
CA ALA A 144 -4.05 52.57 -9.17
C ALA A 144 -4.73 53.36 -10.31
N ALA A 145 -6.03 53.09 -10.53
CA ALA A 145 -7.04 54.08 -10.93
C ALA A 145 -8.48 53.56 -10.65
N GLU A 146 -9.37 54.50 -10.35
CA GLU A 146 -10.65 54.39 -9.64
C GLU A 146 -11.91 54.21 -10.53
N SER A 147 -12.98 53.64 -9.92
CA SER A 147 -14.42 53.97 -10.06
C SER A 147 -15.12 53.80 -11.44
N VAL A 148 -16.42 53.53 -11.64
CA VAL A 148 -17.70 53.79 -10.93
C VAL A 148 -18.80 52.81 -11.45
N SER A 149 -19.87 52.62 -10.67
CA SER A 149 -21.31 52.64 -11.07
C SER A 149 -22.12 51.34 -11.34
N SER A 150 -22.97 51.02 -10.34
CA SER A 150 -24.45 50.81 -10.35
C SER A 150 -25.21 50.15 -11.53
N ALA A 151 -25.98 49.08 -11.23
CA ALA A 151 -27.45 49.05 -11.08
C ALA A 151 -28.13 47.73 -11.57
N GLU A 152 -28.94 47.12 -10.68
CA GLU A 152 -30.30 46.50 -10.82
C GLU A 152 -30.62 45.52 -11.99
N SER A 153 -31.53 44.53 -11.96
CA SER A 153 -32.39 43.80 -11.00
C SER A 153 -33.21 42.75 -11.84
N LYS A 154 -33.90 41.79 -11.17
CA LYS A 154 -35.06 40.94 -11.65
C LYS A 154 -34.73 39.69 -12.49
N THR A 155 -35.42 38.53 -12.43
CA THR A 155 -36.57 37.97 -11.69
C THR A 155 -36.74 36.48 -12.10
N ALA A 156 -37.17 35.60 -11.18
CA ALA A 156 -37.92 34.31 -11.31
C ALA A 156 -37.38 33.21 -12.30
N GLU A 157 -37.72 31.93 -12.27
CA GLU A 157 -38.88 31.20 -11.75
C GLU A 157 -38.58 29.68 -11.70
N SER A 158 -39.38 29.01 -10.87
CA SER A 158 -39.55 27.59 -10.52
C SER A 158 -39.77 26.59 -11.68
N LYS A 159 -39.29 25.34 -11.53
CA LYS A 159 -40.04 24.07 -11.77
C LYS A 159 -39.16 22.84 -11.49
N THR A 160 -39.41 22.02 -10.48
CA THR A 160 -40.40 20.92 -10.33
C THR A 160 -39.93 19.59 -10.95
N ARG A 161 -39.75 18.59 -10.06
CA ARG A 161 -39.89 17.11 -10.23
C ARG A 161 -38.99 16.44 -11.30
N GLU A 162 -38.51 15.22 -11.14
CA GLU A 162 -39.17 14.04 -10.58
C GLU A 162 -38.15 12.99 -10.13
N ARG A 163 -38.59 12.12 -9.21
CA ARG A 163 -37.90 10.91 -8.74
C ARG A 163 -37.96 9.84 -9.83
N GLU A 164 -36.88 9.09 -10.02
CA GLU A 164 -36.96 7.67 -10.35
C GLU A 164 -35.94 6.91 -9.51
N GLU A 165 -36.45 6.09 -8.59
CA GLU A 165 -35.71 5.01 -7.95
C GLU A 165 -35.63 3.81 -8.91
N PRO A 166 -34.57 2.98 -8.80
CA PRO A 166 -34.38 1.84 -9.69
C PRO A 166 -35.29 0.67 -9.31
N PRO A 167 -35.79 -0.13 -10.27
CA PRO A 167 -36.48 -1.36 -9.92
C PRO A 167 -35.50 -2.41 -9.40
N SER A 168 -35.89 -2.93 -8.23
CA SER A 168 -35.40 -4.07 -7.48
C SER A 168 -35.31 -5.37 -8.29
N SER A 169 -34.28 -6.16 -7.98
CA SER A 169 -34.19 -7.59 -8.26
C SER A 169 -35.32 -8.39 -7.59
N PRO A 170 -35.76 -9.47 -8.23
CA PRO A 170 -35.86 -10.79 -7.58
C PRO A 170 -35.19 -11.83 -8.51
N GLU A 171 -34.77 -13.04 -8.13
CA GLU A 171 -35.21 -13.95 -7.09
C GLU A 171 -34.14 -15.06 -6.98
N VAL A 172 -33.82 -15.49 -5.77
CA VAL A 172 -33.09 -16.73 -5.51
C VAL A 172 -34.12 -17.86 -5.62
N SER A 173 -33.88 -18.85 -6.47
CA SER A 173 -34.70 -20.05 -6.54
C SER A 173 -33.86 -21.27 -6.19
N ASP A 174 -34.12 -21.77 -4.99
CA ASP A 174 -33.80 -23.12 -4.56
C ASP A 174 -34.53 -24.12 -5.44
N GLN A 175 -33.81 -25.05 -6.07
CA GLN A 175 -34.35 -26.38 -6.36
C GLN A 175 -33.34 -27.46 -6.01
N GLN A 176 -33.67 -28.17 -4.94
CA GLN A 176 -33.40 -29.58 -4.74
C GLN A 176 -34.00 -30.41 -5.88
N GLN A 177 -33.27 -31.40 -6.38
CA GLN A 177 -33.70 -32.77 -6.76
C GLN A 177 -32.47 -33.50 -7.34
N GLN A 178 -31.86 -34.42 -6.60
CA GLN A 178 -32.11 -35.87 -6.69
C GLN A 178 -31.90 -36.46 -8.09
N ALA A 179 -30.73 -37.07 -8.29
CA ALA A 179 -30.53 -38.37 -8.94
C ALA A 179 -29.15 -38.91 -8.56
#